data_AF-K9KCS5-F1
#
_entry.id   AF-K9KCS5-F1
#
_cell.length_a   1.000
_cell.length_b   1.000
_cell.length_c   1.000
_cell.angle_alpha   90.00
_cell.angle_beta   90.00
_cell.angle_gamma   90.00
#
_symmetry.space_group_name_H-M   'P 1'
#
loop_
_entity.id
_entity.type
_entity.pdbx_description
1 polymer ?
#
loop_
_entity_poly.entity_id
_entity_poly.type
_entity_poly.pdbx_seq_one_letter_code
_entity_poly.pdbx_strand_id
1 'polypeptide(L)' 'FDVHKKCPLCELMFPPNYDQSKFEEHVESHWKVCPMCSEQFPPDYDQQGFERHVQTHFDQNVLNFD' A
#
# COMPACT_ATOMS: atom_id res chain seq x y z
N PHE A 1 -28.90 1.44 13.90
CA PHE A 1 -27.59 2.09 14.09
C PHE A 1 -26.86 1.97 12.77
N ASP A 2 -26.88 3.02 11.97
CA ASP A 2 -26.13 3.07 10.72
C ASP A 2 -24.66 3.31 11.10
N VAL A 3 -23.88 2.22 11.09
CA VAL A 3 -22.52 2.24 11.61
C VAL A 3 -21.63 2.86 10.54
N HIS A 4 -21.09 4.04 10.84
CA HIS A 4 -20.11 4.72 9.99
C HIS A 4 -18.92 3.79 9.72
N LYS A 5 -18.41 3.80 8.47
CA LYS A 5 -17.20 3.05 8.13
C LYS A 5 -15.99 3.88 8.57
N LYS A 6 -15.08 3.29 9.33
CA LYS A 6 -13.81 3.93 9.71
C LYS A 6 -12.67 3.28 8.93
N CYS A 7 -11.76 4.09 8.38
CA CYS A 7 -10.54 3.55 7.78
C CYS A 7 -9.71 2.83 8.86
N PRO A 8 -9.20 1.62 8.60
CA PRO A 8 -8.36 0.92 9.57
C PRO A 8 -6.95 1.52 9.70
N LEU A 9 -6.52 2.33 8.73
CA LEU A 9 -5.15 2.84 8.62
C LEU A 9 -5.03 4.33 9.01
N CYS A 10 -6.14 5.04 9.18
CA CYS A 10 -6.16 6.44 9.60
C CYS A 10 -7.43 6.78 10.38
N GLU A 11 -7.57 8.04 10.79
CA GLU A 11 -8.71 8.49 11.61
C GLU A 11 -9.95 8.91 10.79
N LEU A 12 -9.91 8.79 9.46
CA LEU A 12 -11.04 9.15 8.60
C LEU A 12 -12.24 8.23 8.81
N MET A 13 -13.40 8.87 8.96
CA MET A 13 -14.70 8.22 9.02
C MET A 13 -15.52 8.60 7.79
N PHE A 14 -16.24 7.62 7.28
CA PHE A 14 -17.07 7.71 6.09
C PHE A 14 -18.53 7.53 6.46
N PRO A 15 -19.45 8.22 5.76
CA PRO A 15 -20.87 8.04 5.98
C PRO A 15 -21.28 6.59 5.67
N PRO A 16 -22.37 6.09 6.25
CA PRO A 16 -22.78 4.69 6.09
C PRO A 16 -23.09 4.29 4.64
N ASN A 17 -23.59 5.23 3.85
CA ASN A 17 -23.88 5.08 2.41
C ASN A 17 -22.69 5.45 1.50
N TYR A 18 -21.49 5.59 2.06
CA TYR A 18 -20.30 5.84 1.26
C TYR A 18 -20.02 4.65 0.35
N ASP A 19 -19.69 4.96 -0.90
CA ASP A 19 -19.41 3.98 -1.92
C ASP A 19 -18.29 3.03 -1.49
N GLN A 20 -18.54 1.73 -1.61
CA GLN A 20 -17.61 0.71 -1.14
C GLN A 20 -16.32 0.71 -1.96
N SER A 21 -16.40 0.90 -3.27
CA SER A 21 -15.23 0.91 -4.15
C SER A 21 -14.35 2.14 -3.88
N LYS A 22 -14.95 3.31 -3.62
CA LYS A 22 -14.19 4.49 -3.19
C LYS A 22 -13.56 4.33 -1.81
N PHE A 23 -14.19 3.57 -0.91
CA PHE A 23 -13.60 3.25 0.38
C PHE A 23 -12.37 2.35 0.22
N GLU A 24 -12.47 1.34 -0.63
CA GLU A 24 -11.35 0.44 -0.95
C GLU A 24 -10.20 1.21 -1.61
N GLU A 25 -10.48 2.05 -2.61
CA GLU A 25 -9.49 2.92 -3.25
C GLU A 25 -8.78 3.83 -2.22
N HIS A 26 -9.54 4.38 -1.26
CA HIS A 26 -8.95 5.14 -0.16
C HIS A 26 -8.03 4.29 0.70
N VAL A 27 -8.43 3.08 1.09
CA VAL A 27 -7.61 2.19 1.93
C VAL A 27 -6.35 1.78 1.18
N GLU A 28 -6.44 1.45 -0.11
CA GLU A 28 -5.32 1.10 -0.98
C GLU A 28 -4.33 2.26 -1.14
N SER A 29 -4.81 3.52 -1.12
CA SER A 29 -3.92 4.70 -1.21
C SER A 29 -2.91 4.82 -0.07
N HIS A 30 -3.12 4.14 1.06
CA HIS A 30 -2.16 4.11 2.17
C HIS A 30 -1.05 3.08 1.97
N TRP A 31 -1.20 2.14 1.04
CA TRP A 31 -0.24 1.05 0.89
C TRP A 31 1.02 1.57 0.20
N LYS A 32 2.18 1.14 0.68
CA LYS A 32 3.44 1.42 0.00
C LYS A 32 3.50 0.52 -1.23
N VAL A 33 3.68 1.09 -2.41
CA VAL A 33 3.75 0.31 -3.65
C VAL A 33 5.19 0.30 -4.14
N CYS A 34 5.74 -0.89 -4.37
CA CYS A 34 7.06 -1.02 -4.99
C CYS A 34 7.00 -0.51 -6.44
N PRO A 35 7.85 0.45 -6.83
CA PRO A 35 7.81 1.05 -8.17
C PRO A 35 8.29 0.10 -9.28
N MET A 36 8.93 -1.02 -8.92
CA MET A 36 9.52 -1.97 -9.88
C MET A 36 8.57 -3.11 -10.23
N CYS A 37 7.80 -3.63 -9.26
CA CYS A 37 6.94 -4.79 -9.43
C CYS A 37 5.46 -4.56 -9.08
N SER A 38 5.09 -3.37 -8.64
CA SER A 38 3.74 -3.02 -8.17
C SER A 38 3.25 -3.85 -6.99
N GLU A 39 4.15 -4.54 -6.26
CA GLU A 39 3.82 -5.22 -5.01
C GLU A 39 3.47 -4.18 -3.95
N GLN A 40 2.37 -4.43 -3.24
CA GLN A 40 1.84 -3.51 -2.24
C GLN A 40 2.17 -4.00 -0.83
N PHE A 41 2.56 -3.07 0.04
CA PHE A 41 2.94 -3.33 1.41
C PHE A 41 2.07 -2.50 2.36
N PRO A 42 1.77 -3.01 3.56
CA PRO A 42 1.07 -2.25 4.60
C PRO A 42 1.78 -0.91 4.92
N PRO A 43 1.05 0.14 5.34
CA PRO A 43 1.66 1.42 5.70
C PRO A 43 2.65 1.32 6.87
N ASP A 44 2.40 0.39 7.80
CA ASP A 44 3.25 0.08 8.96
C ASP A 44 4.40 -0.87 8.64
N TYR A 45 4.52 -1.32 7.38
CA TYR A 45 5.63 -2.16 6.95
C TYR A 45 6.96 -1.43 7.13
N ASP A 46 7.92 -2.14 7.73
CA ASP A 46 9.23 -1.60 8.09
C ASP A 46 9.92 -0.96 6.89
N GLN A 47 10.45 0.25 7.10
CA GLN A 47 11.03 1.06 6.04
C GLN A 47 12.30 0.40 5.47
N GLN A 48 13.14 -0.19 6.32
CA GLN A 48 14.36 -0.88 5.85
C GLN A 48 14.00 -2.15 5.07
N GLY A 49 12.96 -2.87 5.49
CA GLY A 49 12.40 -4.00 4.76
C GLY A 49 11.92 -3.61 3.36
N PHE A 50 11.18 -2.50 3.24
CA PHE A 50 10.69 -1.99 1.95
C PHE A 50 11.85 -1.56 1.04
N GLU A 51 12.79 -0.78 1.57
CA GLU A 51 13.98 -0.35 0.82
C GLU A 51 14.81 -1.54 0.35
N ARG A 52 15.03 -2.54 1.22
CA ARG A 52 15.73 -3.77 0.85
C ARG A 52 15.00 -4.51 -0.26
N HIS A 53 13.67 -4.65 -0.20
CA HIS A 53 12.88 -5.23 -1.28
C HIS A 53 13.13 -4.49 -2.60
N VAL A 54 13.02 -3.15 -2.59
CA VAL A 54 13.26 -2.31 -3.77
C VAL A 54 14.68 -2.50 -4.31
N GLN A 55 15.70 -2.55 -3.44
CA GLN A 55 17.09 -2.79 -3.82
C GLN A 55 17.30 -4.13 -4.53
N THR A 56 16.57 -5.20 -4.16
CA THR A 56 16.73 -6.51 -4.81
C THR A 56 16.42 -6.49 -6.31
N HIS A 57 15.52 -5.61 -6.77
CA HIS A 57 15.24 -5.44 -8.20
C HIS A 57 16.42 -4.83 -8.94
N PHE A 58 17.22 -3.98 -8.30
CA PHE A 58 18.42 -3.41 -8.90
C PHE A 58 19.57 -4.42 -8.93
N ASP A 59 19.78 -5.17 -7.84
CA ASP A 59 20.84 -6.18 -7.76
C ASP A 59 20.62 -7.32 -8.77
N GLN A 60 19.37 -7.68 -9.06
CA GLN A 60 19.04 -8.63 -10.13
C GLN A 60 19.38 -8.10 -11.54
N ASN A 61 19.36 -6.77 -11.75
CA ASN A 61 19.75 -6.17 -13.03
C ASN A 61 21.27 -6.12 -13.24
N VAL A 62 22.08 -6.12 -12.18
CA VAL A 62 23.56 -6.09 -12.28
C VAL A 62 24.13 -7.41 -12.81
N LEU A 63 23.35 -8.51 -12.77
CA LEU A 63 23.79 -9.83 -13.23
C LEU A 63 23.56 -10.10 -14.74
N ASN A 64 23.02 -9.15 -15.51
CA ASN A 64 22.78 -9.29 -16.96
C ASN A 64 23.64 -8.34 -17.81
N PHE A 65 24.96 -8.37 -17.62
CA PHE A 65 25.92 -7.87 -18.61
C PHE A 65 26.73 -9.06 -19.14
N ASP A 66 26.14 -9.83 -20.06
CA ASP A 66 26.82 -10.78 -20.96
C ASP A 66 26.79 -10.23 -22.39
#